data_AF-A0A1I5X537-F1
#
_entry.id   AF-A0A1I5X537-F1
#
_cell.length_a   1.000
_cell.length_b   1.000
_cell.length_c   1.000
_cell.angle_alpha   90.00
_cell.angle_beta   90.00
_cell.angle_gamma   90.00
#
_symmetry.space_group_name_H-M   'P 1'
#
loop_
_entity.id
_entity.type
_entity.pdbx_description
1 polymer ?
#
loop_
_entity_poly.entity_id
_entity_poly.type
_entity_poly.pdbx_seq_one_letter_code
_entity_poly.pdbx_strand_id
1 'polypeptide(L)' 'MFSRPRPLREGVERVGDPIAVLPVAYHLLWSGQLCCDLDTPLSMEMPVHAGVRR' A
#
# COMPACT_ATOMS: atom_id res chain seq x y z
N MET A 1 9.38 -3.00 5.30
CA MET A 1 7.90 -2.94 5.36
C MET A 1 7.42 -2.96 3.92
N PHE A 2 6.49 -3.84 3.52
CA PHE A 2 6.13 -4.13 2.11
C PHE A 2 7.19 -4.82 1.23
N SER A 3 8.31 -5.30 1.80
CA SER A 3 9.30 -6.11 1.06
C SER A 3 8.77 -7.50 0.63
N ARG A 4 7.58 -7.88 1.12
CA ARG A 4 6.76 -9.00 0.67
C ARG A 4 5.29 -8.54 0.63
N PRO A 5 4.45 -9.10 -0.27
CA PRO A 5 3.03 -8.79 -0.35
C PRO A 5 2.34 -8.97 1.01
N ARG A 6 1.50 -8.00 1.39
CA ARG A 6 0.71 -8.02 2.64
C ARG A 6 -0.51 -7.13 2.51
N PRO A 7 -1.55 -7.30 3.34
CA PRO A 7 -2.70 -6.40 3.34
C PRO A 7 -2.29 -4.93 3.52
N LEU A 8 -2.89 -4.02 2.74
CA LEU A 8 -2.69 -2.57 2.87
C LEU A 8 -2.96 -2.11 4.31
N ARG A 9 -4.02 -2.63 4.93
CA ARG A 9 -4.40 -2.35 6.31
C ARG A 9 -3.27 -2.64 7.30
N GLU A 10 -2.69 -3.83 7.24
CA GLU A 10 -1.58 -4.24 8.13
C GLU A 10 -0.38 -3.30 7.98
N GLY A 11 -0.11 -2.86 6.75
CA GLY A 11 0.92 -1.88 6.46
C GLY A 11 0.62 -0.54 7.10
N VAL A 12 -0.55 0.02 6.85
CA VAL A 12 -0.99 1.32 7.35
C VAL A 12 -0.98 1.37 8.89
N GLU A 13 -1.62 0.38 9.54
CA GLU A 13 -1.72 0.28 11.00
C GLU A 13 -0.35 0.18 11.69
N ARG A 14 0.64 -0.45 11.03
CA ARG A 14 2.01 -0.56 11.57
C ARG A 14 2.85 0.70 11.39
N VAL A 15 2.54 1.60 10.46
CA VAL A 15 3.29 2.87 10.28
C VAL A 15 2.84 3.91 11.29
N GLY A 16 1.53 4.01 11.54
CA GLY A 16 0.97 5.05 12.38
C GLY A 16 -0.56 5.12 12.28
N ASP A 17 -1.12 6.27 12.65
CA ASP A 17 -2.56 6.53 12.56
C ASP A 17 -3.07 6.33 11.13
N PRO A 18 -4.03 5.41 10.87
CA PRO A 18 -4.57 5.18 9.55
C PRO A 18 -5.10 6.42 8.84
N ILE A 19 -5.70 7.37 9.56
CA ILE A 19 -6.24 8.60 8.95
C ILE A 19 -5.10 9.45 8.39
N ALA A 20 -3.96 9.50 9.07
CA ALA A 20 -2.79 10.25 8.63
C ALA A 20 -1.97 9.49 7.56
N VAL A 21 -1.90 8.16 7.65
CA VAL A 21 -1.04 7.32 6.81
C VAL A 21 -1.70 6.95 5.47
N LEU A 22 -3.02 6.78 5.42
CA LEU A 22 -3.74 6.37 4.20
C LEU A 22 -3.46 7.29 2.99
N PRO A 23 -3.52 8.63 3.11
CA PRO A 23 -3.22 9.53 2.00
C PRO A 23 -1.82 9.30 1.41
N VAL A 24 -0.83 9.06 2.28
CA VAL A 24 0.55 8.76 1.85
C VAL A 24 0.60 7.40 1.16
N ALA A 25 -0.05 6.37 1.72
CA ALA A 25 -0.08 5.05 1.10
C ALA A 25 -0.72 5.08 -0.31
N TYR A 26 -1.81 5.81 -0.49
CA TYR A 26 -2.41 6.02 -1.82
C TYR A 26 -1.51 6.82 -2.76
N HIS A 27 -0.79 7.82 -2.26
CA HIS A 27 0.22 8.53 -3.06
C HIS A 27 1.37 7.60 -3.50
N LEU A 28 1.80 6.67 -2.63
CA LEU A 28 2.82 5.68 -2.98
C LEU A 28 2.31 4.67 -4.03
N LEU A 29 1.03 4.29 -3.98
CA LEU A 29 0.40 3.48 -5.03
C LEU A 29 0.37 4.24 -6.37
N TRP A 30 -0.03 5.51 -6.36
CA TRP A 30 -0.04 6.34 -7.57
C TRP A 30 1.37 6.52 -8.15
N SER A 31 2.36 6.84 -7.31
CA SER A 31 3.75 7.01 -7.76
C SER A 31 4.45 5.69 -8.11
N GLY A 32 3.80 4.54 -7.95
CA GLY A 32 4.37 3.22 -8.22
C GLY A 32 5.44 2.77 -7.22
N GLN A 33 5.57 3.46 -6.08
CA GLN A 33 6.45 3.06 -4.99
C GLN A 33 5.85 1.93 -4.15
N LEU A 34 4.52 1.82 -4.13
CA LEU A 34 3.78 0.62 -3.78
C LEU A 34 3.05 0.10 -5.00
N CYS A 35 2.88 -1.22 -5.09
CA CYS A 35 2.18 -1.90 -6.17
C CYS A 35 1.16 -2.89 -5.60
N CYS A 36 0.09 -3.11 -6.37
CA CYS A 36 -0.98 -4.06 -6.12
C CYS A 36 -1.67 -4.40 -7.44
N ASP A 37 -2.55 -5.40 -7.43
CA ASP A 37 -3.36 -5.77 -8.58
C ASP A 37 -4.57 -4.83 -8.73
N LEU A 38 -4.48 -3.90 -9.67
CA LEU A 38 -5.52 -2.91 -9.95
C LEU A 38 -6.58 -3.39 -10.95
N ASP A 39 -6.51 -4.64 -11.44
CA ASP A 39 -7.61 -5.25 -12.19
C ASP A 39 -8.79 -5.62 -11.28
N THR A 40 -8.61 -5.47 -9.96
CA THR A 40 -9.66 -5.61 -8.96
C THR A 40 -9.90 -4.31 -8.18
N PRO A 41 -11.11 -4.10 -7.62
CA PRO A 41 -11.39 -2.93 -6.79
C PRO A 41 -10.43 -2.84 -5.59
N LEU A 42 -9.84 -1.66 -5.42
CA LEU A 42 -8.92 -1.37 -4.32
C LEU A 42 -9.62 -1.49 -2.96
N SER A 43 -9.05 -2.33 -2.09
CA SER A 43 -9.55 -2.57 -0.73
C SER A 43 -8.42 -2.61 0.29
N MET A 44 -8.79 -2.45 1.56
CA MET A 44 -7.86 -2.47 2.68
C MET A 44 -7.20 -3.86 2.90
N GLU A 45 -7.83 -4.92 2.41
CA GLU A 45 -7.31 -6.29 2.51
C GLU A 45 -6.45 -6.68 1.31
N MET A 46 -6.36 -5.83 0.29
CA MET A 46 -5.58 -6.14 -0.91
C MET A 46 -4.09 -6.28 -0.58
N PRO A 47 -3.42 -7.32 -1.08
CA PRO A 47 -1.98 -7.44 -0.98
C PRO A 47 -1.27 -6.30 -1.72
N VAL A 48 -0.44 -5.55 -0.99
CA VAL A 48 0.44 -4.51 -1.54
C VAL A 48 1.90 -4.87 -1.26
N HIS A 49 2.79 -4.51 -2.18
CA HIS A 49 4.23 -4.70 -2.05
C HIS A 49 4.99 -3.47 -2.53
N ALA A 50 6.28 -3.38 -2.19
CA ALA A 50 7.17 -2.35 -2.72
C ALA A 50 7.27 -2.47 -4.25
N GLY A 51 7.15 -1.34 -4.94
CA GLY A 51 7.44 -1.25 -6.36
C GLY A 51 8.94 -1.28 -6.63
N VAL A 52 9.31 -1.69 -7.84
CA VAL A 52 10.69 -1.59 -8.31
C VAL A 52 10.90 -0.12 -8.70
N ARG A 53 11.69 0.62 -7.91
CA ARG A 53 12.13 1.97 -8.29
C ARG A 53 12.70 1.93 -9.71
N ARG A 54 12.16 2.74 -10.62
CA ARG A 54 12.87 3.10 -11.85
C ARG A 54 14.12 3.91 -11.52
#